data_AF-A0A2N2SSF9-F1
#
_entry.id   AF-A0A2N2SSF9-F1
#
_cell.length_a   1.000
_cell.length_b   1.000
_cell.length_c   1.000
_cell.angle_alpha   90.00
_cell.angle_beta   90.00
_cell.angle_gamma   90.00
#
_symmetry.space_group_name_H-M   'P 1'
#
loop_
_entity.id
_entity.type
_entity.pdbx_description
1 polymer ?
#
loop_
_entity_poly.entity_id
_entity_poly.type
_entity_poly.pdbx_seq_one_letter_code
_entity_poly.pdbx_strand_id
1 'polypeptide(L)'
;GPDSWDRERLFRQGDRTLQDMMGVLLRVPELRENLKSVLGGTMPDGDKLALILKDWVNGEEITTIAQRHFHQDGEDEVTALTKCGQNLFGKLAQTSSWGLNALLAITGSGLSDDERSRLANLPSQVFYGVATDEAITLRLLGVPRRAATSLTGVLNLRAGESLPSIRQRLLALSEQDWQHALGSTGSIYRKAWQIIDGELD
;
A
#
# COMPACT_ATOMS: atom_id res chain seq x y z
N GLY A 1 20.84 -3.54 -8.03
CA GLY A 1 21.34 -2.39 -8.81
C GLY A 1 20.16 -1.69 -9.46
N PRO A 2 20.35 -0.78 -10.42
CA PRO A 2 19.27 -0.12 -11.14
C PRO A 2 18.25 -1.11 -11.74
N ASP A 3 18.73 -2.23 -12.31
CA ASP A 3 17.90 -3.28 -12.92
C ASP A 3 16.94 -4.00 -11.94
N SER A 4 17.13 -3.80 -10.63
CA SER A 4 16.24 -4.32 -9.60
C SER A 4 14.96 -3.49 -9.44
N TRP A 5 14.89 -2.30 -10.06
CA TRP A 5 13.75 -1.40 -9.94
C TRP A 5 12.85 -1.50 -11.15
N ASP A 6 11.79 -2.30 -11.01
CA ASP A 6 10.74 -2.46 -12.00
C ASP A 6 9.38 -2.33 -11.33
N ARG A 7 8.63 -1.31 -11.73
CA ARG A 7 7.33 -0.96 -11.16
C ARG A 7 6.27 -2.05 -11.35
N GLU A 8 6.31 -2.76 -12.47
CA GLU A 8 5.32 -3.78 -12.81
C GLU A 8 5.64 -5.11 -12.14
N ARG A 9 6.91 -5.34 -11.78
CA ARG A 9 7.38 -6.61 -11.22
C ARG A 9 7.54 -6.60 -9.71
N LEU A 10 7.94 -5.48 -9.10
CA LEU A 10 8.37 -5.44 -7.70
C LEU A 10 7.33 -6.01 -6.73
N PHE A 11 6.05 -5.70 -6.95
CA PHE A 11 4.95 -6.18 -6.12
C PHE A 11 4.22 -7.41 -6.68
N ARG A 12 4.69 -7.97 -7.80
CA ARG A 12 4.07 -9.14 -8.42
C ARG A 12 4.32 -10.39 -7.58
N GLN A 13 3.29 -11.23 -7.46
CA GLN A 13 3.43 -12.55 -6.86
C GLN A 13 4.41 -13.42 -7.67
N GLY A 14 5.28 -14.16 -6.98
CA GLY A 14 6.31 -15.01 -7.60
C GLY A 14 7.63 -14.32 -7.97
N ASP A 15 7.66 -12.99 -8.10
CA ASP A 15 8.93 -12.26 -8.22
C ASP A 15 9.67 -12.26 -6.86
N ARG A 16 11.01 -12.26 -6.83
CA ARG A 16 11.80 -12.31 -5.58
C ARG A 16 12.50 -10.99 -5.24
N THR A 17 12.44 -9.99 -6.13
CA THR A 17 13.23 -8.78 -5.97
C THR A 17 12.87 -7.99 -4.71
N LEU A 18 11.59 -7.91 -4.34
CA LEU A 18 11.20 -7.25 -3.09
C LEU A 18 11.71 -8.00 -1.85
N GLN A 19 11.70 -9.34 -1.88
CA GLN A 19 12.25 -10.17 -0.81
C GLN A 19 13.75 -9.88 -0.61
N ASP A 20 14.51 -9.84 -1.71
CA ASP A 20 15.94 -9.54 -1.68
C ASP A 20 16.20 -8.12 -1.13
N MET A 21 15.40 -7.14 -1.57
CA MET A 21 15.45 -5.76 -1.04
C MET A 21 15.15 -5.72 0.47
N MET A 22 14.12 -6.43 0.93
CA MET A 22 13.82 -6.53 2.35
C MET A 22 14.95 -7.19 3.14
N GLY A 23 15.60 -8.22 2.59
CA GLY A 23 16.79 -8.82 3.18
C GLY A 23 17.96 -7.84 3.34
N VAL A 24 18.15 -6.92 2.39
CA VAL A 24 19.14 -5.84 2.50
C VAL A 24 18.72 -4.83 3.58
N LEU A 25 17.46 -4.38 3.57
CA LEU A 25 16.94 -3.42 4.53
C LEU A 25 17.06 -3.91 5.98
N LEU A 26 16.84 -5.21 6.21
CA LEU A 26 16.96 -5.83 7.53
C LEU A 26 18.41 -5.93 8.04
N ARG A 27 19.42 -5.61 7.23
CA ARG A 27 20.80 -5.43 7.71
C ARG A 27 21.01 -4.10 8.42
N VAL A 28 20.13 -3.12 8.20
CA VAL A 28 20.13 -1.84 8.90
C VAL A 28 19.49 -2.03 10.28
N PRO A 29 20.22 -1.85 11.39
CA PRO A 29 19.73 -2.16 12.74
C PRO A 29 18.41 -1.45 13.10
N GLU A 30 18.27 -0.19 12.72
CA GLU A 30 17.12 0.66 13.01
C GLU A 30 15.86 0.15 12.29
N LEU A 31 16.00 -0.31 11.04
CA LEU A 31 14.88 -0.90 10.29
C LEU A 31 14.52 -2.27 10.83
N ARG A 32 15.53 -3.08 11.11
CA ARG A 32 15.35 -4.41 11.68
C ARG A 32 14.60 -4.35 13.01
N GLU A 33 14.96 -3.43 13.91
CA GLU A 33 14.31 -3.32 15.21
C GLU A 33 12.86 -2.84 15.09
N ASN A 34 12.58 -1.90 14.17
CA ASN A 34 11.21 -1.49 13.88
C ASN A 34 10.36 -2.64 13.33
N LEU A 35 10.93 -3.51 12.50
CA LEU A 35 10.21 -4.61 11.84
C LEU A 35 10.18 -5.91 12.66
N LYS A 36 10.96 -6.00 13.74
CA LYS A 36 11.04 -7.20 14.60
C LYS A 36 9.70 -7.61 15.19
N SER A 37 8.87 -6.64 15.59
CA SER A 37 7.55 -6.93 16.17
C SER A 37 6.54 -7.47 15.15
N VAL A 38 6.74 -7.17 13.86
CA VAL A 38 5.88 -7.63 12.75
C VAL A 38 5.99 -9.13 12.53
N LEU A 39 7.13 -9.71 12.91
CA LEU A 39 7.51 -11.05 12.49
C LEU A 39 7.25 -12.14 13.52
N GLY A 40 7.00 -11.77 14.79
CA GLY A 40 6.65 -12.72 15.86
C GLY A 40 7.65 -13.87 16.06
N GLY A 41 8.86 -13.77 15.51
CA GLY A 41 9.86 -14.84 15.44
C GLY A 41 11.24 -14.38 15.90
N THR A 42 12.13 -15.37 16.11
CA THR A 42 13.50 -15.17 16.60
C THR A 42 14.45 -14.53 15.57
N MET A 43 14.08 -14.49 14.28
CA MET A 43 14.85 -13.83 13.23
C MET A 43 13.97 -12.96 12.30
N PRO A 44 14.52 -11.85 11.78
CA PRO A 44 13.88 -11.06 10.74
C PRO A 44 13.65 -11.88 9.45
N ASP A 45 12.39 -12.13 9.07
CA ASP A 45 11.99 -12.84 7.86
C ASP A 45 11.61 -11.84 6.75
N GLY A 46 12.61 -11.45 5.95
CA GLY A 46 12.41 -10.54 4.81
C GLY A 46 11.44 -11.09 3.76
N ASP A 47 11.36 -12.41 3.62
CA ASP A 47 10.45 -13.07 2.68
C ASP A 47 9.01 -12.84 3.12
N LYS A 48 8.70 -13.12 4.40
CA LYS A 48 7.37 -12.87 4.97
C LYS A 48 6.95 -11.40 4.86
N LEU A 49 7.82 -10.45 5.20
CA LEU A 49 7.52 -9.02 5.11
C LEU A 49 7.18 -8.61 3.67
N ALA A 50 7.99 -9.05 2.70
CA ALA A 50 7.75 -8.78 1.30
C ALA A 50 6.42 -9.36 0.81
N LEU A 51 6.07 -10.59 1.21
CA LEU A 51 4.78 -11.20 0.84
C LEU A 51 3.58 -10.42 1.40
N ILE A 52 3.65 -9.96 2.66
CA ILE A 52 2.62 -9.08 3.25
C ILE A 52 2.50 -7.79 2.44
N LEU A 53 3.62 -7.16 2.09
CA LEU A 53 3.63 -5.92 1.30
C LEU A 53 3.03 -6.11 -0.09
N LYS A 54 3.27 -7.26 -0.74
CA LYS A 54 2.67 -7.58 -2.03
C LYS A 54 1.15 -7.69 -1.94
N ASP A 55 0.64 -8.40 -0.94
CA ASP A 55 -0.82 -8.49 -0.76
C ASP A 55 -1.41 -7.11 -0.43
N TRP A 56 -0.72 -6.34 0.43
CA TRP A 56 -1.12 -4.99 0.81
C TRP A 56 -1.22 -4.02 -0.37
N VAL A 57 -0.17 -3.93 -1.20
CA VAL A 57 -0.10 -3.01 -2.37
C VAL A 57 -1.05 -3.43 -3.48
N ASN A 58 -1.26 -4.73 -3.68
CA ASN A 58 -2.18 -5.25 -4.69
C ASN A 58 -3.66 -5.20 -4.23
N GLY A 59 -3.94 -4.60 -3.06
CA GLY A 59 -5.31 -4.35 -2.62
C GLY A 59 -6.02 -5.56 -2.02
N GLU A 60 -5.29 -6.61 -1.62
CA GLU A 60 -5.87 -7.79 -0.95
C GLU A 60 -6.60 -7.40 0.34
N GLU A 61 -7.68 -8.12 0.67
CA GLU A 61 -8.47 -7.86 1.87
C GLU A 61 -7.65 -8.04 3.15
N ILE A 62 -7.86 -7.18 4.15
CA ILE A 62 -7.08 -7.23 5.40
C ILE A 62 -7.33 -8.53 6.15
N THR A 63 -8.56 -9.05 6.11
CA THR A 63 -8.89 -10.37 6.68
C THR A 63 -8.12 -11.49 6.01
N THR A 64 -7.95 -11.43 4.69
CA THR A 64 -7.16 -12.39 3.93
C THR A 64 -5.66 -12.27 4.21
N ILE A 65 -5.12 -11.04 4.32
CA ILE A 65 -3.73 -10.81 4.75
C ILE A 65 -3.50 -11.38 6.16
N ALA A 66 -4.42 -11.12 7.08
CA ALA A 66 -4.37 -11.63 8.44
C ALA A 66 -4.34 -13.15 8.47
N GLN A 67 -5.26 -13.79 7.74
CA GLN A 67 -5.34 -15.24 7.65
C GLN A 67 -4.07 -15.86 7.04
N ARG A 68 -3.50 -15.27 5.98
CA ARG A 68 -2.32 -15.82 5.30
C ARG A 68 -1.03 -15.66 6.11
N HIS A 69 -0.86 -14.53 6.79
CA HIS A 69 0.46 -14.13 7.31
C HIS A 69 0.53 -14.01 8.83
N PHE A 70 -0.60 -13.86 9.53
CA PHE A 70 -0.63 -13.58 10.97
C PHE A 70 -1.34 -14.66 11.78
N HIS A 71 -2.17 -15.49 11.15
CA HIS A 71 -2.85 -16.61 11.80
C HIS A 71 -1.86 -17.73 12.17
N GLN A 72 -2.08 -18.34 13.32
CA GLN A 72 -1.33 -19.49 13.84
C GLN A 72 -2.32 -20.58 14.26
N ASP A 73 -1.87 -21.83 14.23
CA ASP A 73 -2.73 -22.96 14.61
C ASP A 73 -3.29 -22.78 16.04
N GLY A 74 -4.61 -22.84 16.17
CA GLY A 74 -5.31 -22.67 17.45
C GLY A 74 -5.57 -21.21 17.86
N GLU A 75 -5.18 -20.23 17.04
CA GLU A 75 -5.50 -18.82 17.26
C GLU A 75 -6.85 -18.44 16.63
N ASP A 76 -7.61 -17.55 17.26
CA ASP A 76 -8.87 -17.07 16.69
C ASP A 76 -8.65 -15.98 15.61
N GLU A 77 -9.63 -15.82 14.74
CA GLU A 77 -9.56 -14.87 13.62
C GLU A 77 -9.43 -13.40 14.06
N VAL A 78 -10.06 -13.03 15.18
CA VAL A 78 -10.04 -11.64 15.67
C VAL A 78 -8.64 -11.30 16.19
N THR A 79 -7.98 -12.23 16.87
CA THR A 79 -6.60 -12.06 17.31
C THR A 79 -5.65 -11.92 16.11
N ALA A 80 -5.77 -12.78 15.09
CA ALA A 80 -4.96 -12.69 13.87
C ALA A 80 -5.17 -11.35 13.13
N LEU A 81 -6.44 -10.91 13.01
CA LEU A 81 -6.80 -9.62 12.41
C LEU A 81 -6.22 -8.44 13.19
N THR A 82 -6.29 -8.49 14.52
CA THR A 82 -5.75 -7.46 15.41
C THR A 82 -4.24 -7.35 15.25
N LYS A 83 -3.51 -8.48 15.27
CA LYS A 83 -2.07 -8.52 15.01
C LYS A 83 -1.73 -7.97 13.62
N CYS A 84 -2.48 -8.37 12.60
CA CYS A 84 -2.29 -7.88 11.24
C CYS A 84 -2.42 -6.36 11.20
N GLY A 85 -3.49 -5.79 11.76
CA GLY A 85 -3.70 -4.34 11.78
C GLY A 85 -2.61 -3.59 12.53
N GLN A 86 -2.28 -4.02 13.76
CA GLN A 86 -1.24 -3.39 14.58
C GLN A 86 0.12 -3.37 13.89
N ASN A 87 0.48 -4.46 13.20
CA ASN A 87 1.79 -4.55 12.55
C ASN A 87 1.82 -3.88 11.19
N LEU A 88 0.79 -4.08 10.37
CA LEU A 88 0.71 -3.52 9.02
C LEU A 88 0.65 -2.00 9.04
N PHE A 89 -0.30 -1.44 9.80
CA PHE A 89 -0.51 0.01 9.90
C PHE A 89 0.44 0.68 10.89
N GLY A 90 0.86 -0.03 11.95
CA GLY A 90 1.69 0.57 12.99
C GLY A 90 3.16 0.72 12.61
N LYS A 91 3.74 -0.22 11.85
CA LYS A 91 5.17 -0.18 11.54
C LYS A 91 5.52 -0.61 10.12
N LEU A 92 4.91 -1.67 9.60
CA LEU A 92 5.37 -2.30 8.36
C LEU A 92 5.30 -1.35 7.16
N ALA A 93 4.11 -0.83 6.84
CA ALA A 93 3.92 0.00 5.65
C ALA A 93 4.81 1.26 5.69
N GLN A 94 4.84 1.95 6.83
CA GLN A 94 5.65 3.17 7.00
C GLN A 94 7.16 2.87 6.92
N THR A 95 7.64 1.87 7.65
CA THR A 95 9.06 1.54 7.73
C THR A 95 9.59 1.03 6.39
N SER A 96 8.82 0.18 5.71
CA SER A 96 9.19 -0.33 4.39
C SER A 96 9.10 0.74 3.30
N SER A 97 8.14 1.65 3.36
CA SER A 97 8.07 2.81 2.45
C SER A 97 9.35 3.64 2.54
N TRP A 98 9.75 4.04 3.74
CA TRP A 98 10.99 4.78 3.96
C TRP A 98 12.22 3.98 3.52
N GLY A 99 12.29 2.69 3.87
CA GLY A 99 13.41 1.81 3.51
C GLY A 99 13.58 1.68 2.00
N LEU A 100 12.49 1.47 1.26
CA LEU A 100 12.53 1.43 -0.21
C LEU A 100 12.96 2.76 -0.81
N ASN A 101 12.51 3.90 -0.26
CA ASN A 101 12.96 5.21 -0.72
C ASN A 101 14.48 5.39 -0.54
N ALA A 102 15.01 5.00 0.63
CA ALA A 102 16.45 5.04 0.89
C ALA A 102 17.23 4.10 -0.05
N LEU A 103 16.71 2.89 -0.27
CA LEU A 103 17.35 1.93 -1.18
C LEU A 103 17.36 2.42 -2.62
N LEU A 104 16.26 3.04 -3.09
CA LEU A 104 16.18 3.63 -4.43
C LEU A 104 17.18 4.78 -4.58
N ALA A 105 17.29 5.66 -3.57
CA ALA A 105 18.26 6.75 -3.59
C ALA A 105 19.71 6.25 -3.71
N ILE A 106 20.06 5.15 -3.05
CA ILE A 106 21.41 4.57 -3.06
C ILE A 106 21.68 3.77 -4.34
N THR A 107 20.74 2.92 -4.75
CA THR A 107 20.96 1.92 -5.80
C THR A 107 20.48 2.35 -7.18
N GLY A 108 19.73 3.45 -7.26
CA GLY A 108 19.19 4.02 -8.49
C GLY A 108 20.10 5.05 -9.16
N SER A 109 21.37 5.18 -8.75
CA SER A 109 22.31 6.19 -9.27
C SER A 109 22.45 6.21 -10.79
N GLY A 110 22.29 5.06 -11.45
CA GLY A 110 22.34 4.92 -12.91
C GLY A 110 21.02 5.12 -13.66
N LEU A 111 19.91 5.41 -12.97
CA LEU A 111 18.62 5.67 -13.60
C LEU A 111 18.58 7.09 -14.19
N SER A 112 18.03 7.21 -15.40
CA SER A 112 17.67 8.50 -16.01
C SER A 112 16.60 9.24 -15.21
N ASP A 113 16.44 10.55 -15.46
CA ASP A 113 15.42 11.36 -14.78
C ASP A 113 14.01 10.83 -15.04
N ASP A 114 13.73 10.36 -16.26
CA ASP A 114 12.45 9.76 -16.63
C ASP A 114 12.18 8.45 -15.87
N GLU A 115 13.19 7.58 -15.75
CA GLU A 115 13.06 6.33 -14.98
C GLU A 115 12.86 6.61 -13.49
N ARG A 116 13.63 7.56 -12.93
CA ARG A 116 13.46 7.99 -11.54
C ARG A 116 12.07 8.54 -11.28
N SER A 117 11.55 9.37 -12.19
CA SER A 117 10.20 9.92 -12.09
C SER A 117 9.14 8.82 -12.04
N ARG A 118 9.25 7.79 -12.89
CA ARG A 118 8.32 6.64 -12.91
C ARG A 118 8.37 5.79 -11.66
N LEU A 119 9.52 5.73 -10.99
CA LEU A 119 9.77 4.93 -9.78
C LEU A 119 9.55 5.71 -8.48
N ALA A 120 9.47 7.04 -8.54
CA ALA A 120 9.40 7.94 -7.38
C ALA A 120 8.25 7.62 -6.43
N ASN A 121 7.16 7.05 -6.94
CA ASN A 121 5.98 6.70 -6.16
C ASN A 121 5.98 5.27 -5.59
N LEU A 122 6.98 4.43 -5.86
CA LEU A 122 7.05 3.08 -5.26
C LEU A 122 6.98 3.10 -3.71
N PRO A 123 7.67 4.02 -3.01
CA PRO A 123 7.49 4.18 -1.56
C PRO A 123 6.04 4.52 -1.17
N SER A 124 5.38 5.40 -1.94
CA SER A 124 3.99 5.80 -1.71
C SER A 124 3.01 4.66 -1.95
N GLN A 125 3.27 3.78 -2.92
CA GLN A 125 2.46 2.58 -3.14
C GLN A 125 2.43 1.70 -1.89
N VAL A 126 3.59 1.51 -1.25
CA VAL A 126 3.72 0.77 0.01
C VAL A 126 3.06 1.50 1.17
N PHE A 127 3.27 2.80 1.30
CA PHE A 127 2.68 3.58 2.38
C PHE A 127 1.15 3.54 2.35
N TYR A 128 0.55 3.73 1.16
CA TYR A 128 -0.90 3.81 1.00
C TYR A 128 -1.59 2.48 0.70
N GLY A 129 -0.84 1.45 0.33
CA GLY A 129 -1.36 0.11 0.00
C GLY A 129 -2.08 0.04 -1.34
N VAL A 130 -1.57 0.73 -2.36
CA VAL A 130 -2.19 0.78 -3.68
C VAL A 130 -1.12 0.75 -4.77
N ALA A 131 -1.42 0.11 -5.90
CA ALA A 131 -0.42 -0.16 -6.95
C ALA A 131 -0.23 0.97 -7.98
N THR A 132 -1.14 1.94 -8.07
CA THR A 132 -1.12 2.97 -9.12
C THR A 132 -0.99 4.39 -8.57
N ASP A 133 -0.48 5.31 -9.40
CA ASP A 133 -0.33 6.72 -9.01
C ASP A 133 -1.68 7.39 -8.80
N GLU A 134 -2.66 7.06 -9.64
CA GLU A 134 -4.03 7.54 -9.54
C GLU A 134 -4.68 7.12 -8.22
N ALA A 135 -4.42 5.87 -7.78
CA ALA A 135 -4.92 5.39 -6.51
C ALA A 135 -4.20 6.08 -5.33
N ILE A 136 -2.89 6.36 -5.44
CA ILE A 136 -2.17 7.17 -4.43
C ILE A 136 -2.82 8.55 -4.30
N THR A 137 -3.15 9.20 -5.41
CA THR A 137 -3.85 10.49 -5.41
C THR A 137 -5.18 10.42 -4.66
N LEU A 138 -5.97 9.37 -4.85
CA LEU A 138 -7.23 9.20 -4.11
C LEU A 138 -6.99 8.92 -2.62
N ARG A 139 -5.94 8.17 -2.27
CA ARG A 139 -5.56 7.94 -0.87
C ARG A 139 -5.12 9.23 -0.17
N LEU A 140 -4.43 10.13 -0.87
CA LEU A 140 -4.11 11.48 -0.39
C LEU A 140 -5.36 12.32 -0.11
N LEU A 141 -6.44 12.08 -0.85
CA LEU A 141 -7.75 12.73 -0.66
C LEU A 141 -8.65 11.96 0.35
N GLY A 142 -8.08 11.09 1.17
CA GLY A 142 -8.81 10.39 2.23
C GLY A 142 -9.66 9.20 1.76
N VAL A 143 -9.67 8.87 0.47
CA VAL A 143 -10.44 7.72 -0.05
C VAL A 143 -9.92 6.43 0.59
N PRO A 144 -10.78 5.57 1.18
CA PRO A 144 -10.37 4.30 1.74
C PRO A 144 -9.63 3.41 0.74
N ARG A 145 -8.62 2.64 1.18
CA ARG A 145 -7.79 1.79 0.29
C ARG A 145 -8.61 0.93 -0.66
N ARG A 146 -9.66 0.29 -0.14
CA ARG A 146 -10.51 -0.61 -0.92
C ARG A 146 -11.29 0.11 -2.03
N ALA A 147 -11.59 1.39 -1.81
CA ALA A 147 -12.30 2.23 -2.77
C ALA A 147 -11.39 2.88 -3.81
N ALA A 148 -10.14 3.19 -3.42
CA ALA A 148 -9.22 4.00 -4.22
C ALA A 148 -9.04 3.44 -5.64
N THR A 149 -8.63 2.17 -5.78
CA THR A 149 -8.37 1.58 -7.10
C THR A 149 -9.62 1.54 -7.99
N SER A 150 -10.79 1.19 -7.45
CA SER A 150 -12.02 1.13 -8.25
C SER A 150 -12.49 2.51 -8.72
N LEU A 151 -12.26 3.54 -7.91
CA LEU A 151 -12.70 4.90 -8.22
C LEU A 151 -11.80 5.63 -9.23
N THR A 152 -10.57 5.17 -9.47
CA THR A 152 -9.71 5.78 -10.51
C THR A 152 -10.36 5.69 -11.89
N GLY A 153 -11.00 4.55 -12.21
CA GLY A 153 -11.71 4.33 -13.47
C GLY A 153 -12.96 5.18 -13.61
N VAL A 154 -13.74 5.34 -12.53
CA VAL A 154 -14.93 6.21 -12.53
C VAL A 154 -14.55 7.68 -12.77
N LEU A 155 -13.48 8.14 -12.14
CA LEU A 155 -13.01 9.52 -12.25
C LEU A 155 -12.19 9.79 -13.51
N ASN A 156 -11.82 8.75 -14.27
CA ASN A 156 -10.94 8.82 -15.44
C ASN A 156 -9.67 9.66 -15.15
N LEU A 157 -9.02 9.39 -14.02
CA LEU A 157 -7.86 10.16 -13.57
C LEU A 157 -6.72 10.09 -14.58
N ARG A 158 -6.03 11.22 -14.76
CA ARG A 158 -4.88 11.36 -15.64
C ARG A 158 -3.68 11.87 -14.84
N ALA A 159 -2.48 11.49 -15.28
CA ALA A 159 -1.25 12.01 -14.72
C ALA A 159 -1.20 13.54 -14.83
N GLY A 160 -0.73 14.20 -13.77
CA GLY A 160 -0.54 15.66 -13.73
C GLY A 160 -1.77 16.49 -13.36
N GLU A 161 -2.92 15.87 -13.10
CA GLU A 161 -4.10 16.57 -12.59
C GLU A 161 -3.88 17.11 -11.16
N SER A 162 -4.45 18.28 -10.84
CA SER A 162 -4.29 18.90 -9.53
C SER A 162 -5.23 18.26 -8.49
N LEU A 163 -4.73 18.09 -7.26
CA LEU A 163 -5.52 17.52 -6.14
C LEU A 163 -6.86 18.24 -5.91
N PRO A 164 -6.96 19.58 -5.94
CA PRO A 164 -8.24 20.25 -5.78
C PRO A 164 -9.26 19.91 -6.88
N SER A 165 -8.82 19.79 -8.13
CA SER A 165 -9.70 19.42 -9.25
C SER A 165 -10.23 17.98 -9.09
N ILE A 166 -9.36 17.07 -8.66
CA ILE A 166 -9.75 15.67 -8.40
C ILE A 166 -10.75 15.61 -7.24
N ARG A 167 -10.49 16.34 -6.15
CA ARG A 167 -11.41 16.42 -4.99
C ARG A 167 -12.79 16.92 -5.38
N GLN A 168 -12.88 17.95 -6.21
CA GLN A 168 -14.16 18.48 -6.70
C GLN A 168 -14.96 17.42 -7.48
N ARG A 169 -14.31 16.65 -8.36
CA ARG A 169 -14.98 15.53 -9.06
C ARG A 169 -15.40 14.42 -8.11
N LEU A 170 -14.57 14.12 -7.11
CA LEU A 170 -14.89 13.11 -6.09
C LEU A 170 -16.12 13.51 -5.25
N LEU A 171 -16.24 14.79 -4.86
CA LEU A 171 -17.42 15.36 -4.20
C LEU A 171 -18.67 15.30 -5.08
N ALA A 172 -18.51 15.45 -6.39
CA ALA A 172 -19.60 15.37 -7.35
C ALA A 172 -20.11 13.94 -7.63
N LEU A 173 -19.41 12.89 -7.16
CA LEU A 173 -19.86 11.51 -7.34
C LEU A 173 -21.12 11.23 -6.52
N SER A 174 -22.13 10.72 -7.22
CA SER A 174 -23.38 10.25 -6.63
C SER A 174 -23.16 8.94 -5.87
N GLU A 175 -24.10 8.56 -5.01
CA GLU A 175 -24.05 7.23 -4.38
C GLU A 175 -24.05 6.09 -5.42
N GLN A 176 -24.74 6.28 -6.56
CA GLN A 176 -24.78 5.30 -7.64
C GLN A 176 -23.41 5.11 -8.28
N ASP A 177 -22.60 6.17 -8.42
CA ASP A 177 -21.23 6.06 -8.94
C ASP A 177 -20.34 5.21 -8.03
N TRP A 178 -20.48 5.38 -6.71
CA TRP A 178 -19.76 4.57 -5.73
C TRP A 178 -20.26 3.11 -5.72
N GLN A 179 -21.57 2.89 -5.86
CA GLN A 179 -22.13 1.54 -5.98
C GLN A 179 -21.72 0.86 -7.29
N HIS A 180 -21.61 1.61 -8.39
CA HIS A 180 -21.09 1.09 -9.65
C HIS A 180 -19.62 0.65 -9.51
N ALA A 181 -18.80 1.42 -8.81
CA ALA A 181 -17.39 1.10 -8.58
C ALA A 181 -17.15 -0.08 -7.61
N LEU A 182 -17.98 -0.20 -6.57
CA LEU A 182 -17.70 -1.04 -5.38
C LEU A 182 -18.83 -2.04 -5.06
N GLY A 183 -19.84 -2.12 -5.91
CA GLY A 183 -21.04 -2.92 -5.67
C GLY A 183 -21.81 -2.47 -4.44
N SER A 184 -22.38 -3.42 -3.70
CA SER A 184 -23.23 -3.17 -2.54
C SER A 184 -22.53 -2.43 -1.39
N THR A 185 -21.19 -2.42 -1.34
CA THR A 185 -20.42 -1.73 -0.32
C THR A 185 -20.10 -0.27 -0.65
N GLY A 186 -20.44 0.20 -1.86
CA GLY A 186 -20.10 1.55 -2.32
C GLY A 186 -20.66 2.66 -1.43
N SER A 187 -21.89 2.51 -0.95
CA SER A 187 -22.52 3.48 -0.05
C SER A 187 -21.79 3.59 1.30
N ILE A 188 -21.29 2.47 1.82
CA ILE A 188 -20.52 2.41 3.07
C ILE A 188 -19.20 3.16 2.89
N TYR A 189 -18.46 2.87 1.82
CA TYR A 189 -17.19 3.54 1.56
C TYR A 189 -17.34 5.03 1.25
N ARG A 190 -18.43 5.42 0.57
CA ARG A 190 -18.76 6.83 0.35
C ARG A 190 -18.96 7.56 1.67
N LYS A 191 -19.78 6.99 2.56
CA LYS A 191 -20.03 7.58 3.88
C LYS A 191 -18.75 7.67 4.71
N ALA A 192 -17.94 6.60 4.72
CA ALA A 192 -16.64 6.61 5.41
C ALA A 192 -15.71 7.70 4.86
N TRP A 193 -15.64 7.87 3.54
CA TRP A 193 -14.87 8.95 2.93
C TRP A 193 -15.39 10.34 3.30
N GLN A 194 -16.71 10.56 3.25
CA GLN A 194 -17.31 11.86 3.62
C GLN A 194 -17.02 12.25 5.07
N ILE A 195 -16.99 11.29 6.00
CA ILE A 195 -16.57 11.52 7.39
C ILE A 195 -15.09 11.94 7.44
N ILE A 196 -14.22 11.25 6.70
CA ILE A 196 -12.77 11.58 6.64
C ILE A 196 -12.53 12.95 5.99
N ASP A 197 -13.30 13.30 4.97
CA ASP A 197 -13.17 14.56 4.23
C ASP A 197 -13.75 15.78 5.00
N GLY A 198 -14.53 15.52 6.07
CA GLY A 198 -15.17 16.53 6.90
C GLY A 198 -16.54 17.01 6.40
N GLU A 199 -17.18 16.25 5.53
CA GLU A 199 -18.51 16.54 4.95
C GLU A 199 -19.67 16.04 5.84
N LEU A 200 -19.40 15.07 6.72
CA LEU A 200 -20.37 14.50 7.65
C LEU A 200 -19.76 14.46 9.06
N ASP A 201 -20.47 15.05 10.02
CA ASP A 201 -20.19 14.96 11.46
C ASP A 201 -20.75 13.67 12.09
#